data_AF-A0A524DKE8-F1
#
_entry.id   AF-A0A524DKE8-F1
#
_cell.length_a   1.000
_cell.length_b   1.000
_cell.length_c   1.000
_cell.angle_alpha   90.00
_cell.angle_beta   90.00
_cell.angle_gamma   90.00
#
_symmetry.space_group_name_H-M   'P 1'
#
loop_
_entity.id
_entity.type
_entity.pdbx_description
1 polymer ?
#
loop_
_entity_poly.entity_id
_entity_poly.type
_entity_poly.pdbx_seq_one_letter_code
_entity_poly.pdbx_strand_id
1 'polypeptide(L)' 'MTDIKFTISKDIIERMKKYPEIDWERVAKSAVEKYLEKLEVADKLLSNSKLTLKDAEKLGEDIKQKMWEKHKLYLENLEE' A
#
# COMPACT_ATOMS: atom_id res chain seq x y z
N MET A 1 -3.73 0.08 -30.50
CA MET A 1 -3.18 0.96 -29.45
C MET A 1 -4.26 1.94 -29.05
N THR A 2 -4.32 2.29 -27.77
CA THR A 2 -5.37 3.17 -27.22
C THR A 2 -4.69 4.36 -26.56
N ASP A 3 -5.14 5.57 -26.87
CA ASP A 3 -4.55 6.79 -26.33
C ASP A 3 -5.24 7.20 -25.03
N ILE A 4 -4.44 7.56 -24.02
CA ILE A 4 -4.92 8.13 -22.77
C ILE A 4 -4.39 9.56 -22.66
N LYS A 5 -5.27 10.51 -22.31
CA LYS A 5 -4.90 11.92 -22.07
C LYS A 5 -5.12 12.26 -20.61
N PHE A 6 -4.12 12.87 -19.99
CA PHE A 6 -4.18 13.37 -18.61
C PHE A 6 -3.99 14.88 -18.57
N THR A 7 -4.70 15.53 -17.65
CA THR A 7 -4.41 16.93 -17.31
C THR A 7 -3.32 16.95 -16.24
N ILE A 8 -2.22 17.65 -16.53
CA ILE A 8 -1.13 17.88 -15.59
C ILE A 8 -0.96 19.38 -15.36
N SER A 9 -0.46 19.76 -14.18
CA SER A 9 -0.26 21.16 -13.85
C SER A 9 0.85 21.78 -14.70
N LYS A 10 0.78 23.10 -14.91
CA LYS A 10 1.81 23.85 -15.65
C LYS A 10 3.20 23.72 -15.03
N ASP A 11 3.29 23.71 -13.70
CA ASP A 11 4.55 23.52 -12.96
C ASP A 11 5.25 22.21 -13.34
N ILE A 12 4.49 21.11 -13.44
CA ILE A 12 5.04 19.81 -13.83
C ILE A 12 5.60 19.87 -15.25
N ILE A 13 4.86 20.48 -16.19
CA ILE A 13 5.31 20.64 -17.58
C ILE A 13 6.60 21.46 -17.64
N GLU A 14 6.68 22.56 -16.91
CA GLU A 14 7.88 23.41 -16.86
C GLU A 14 9.10 22.66 -16.33
N ARG A 15 8.91 21.81 -15.31
CA ARG A 15 9.97 20.95 -14.80
C ARG A 15 10.38 19.86 -15.78
N MET A 16 9.42 19.23 -16.48
CA MET A 16 9.71 18.20 -17.49
C MET A 16 10.53 18.76 -18.65
N LYS A 17 10.23 20.00 -19.08
CA LYS A 17 10.96 20.70 -20.15
C LYS A 17 12.44 20.92 -19.83
N LYS A 18 12.84 20.91 -18.54
CA LYS A 18 14.25 21.01 -18.15
C LYS A 18 15.06 19.74 -18.48
N TYR A 19 14.38 18.62 -18.74
CA TYR A 19 14.98 17.33 -19.06
C TYR A 19 14.42 16.78 -20.38
N PRO A 20 14.73 17.42 -21.52
CA PRO A 20 14.23 17.01 -22.83
C PRO A 20 14.77 15.65 -23.32
N GLU A 21 15.85 15.16 -22.72
CA GLU A 21 16.46 13.86 -23.01
C GLU A 21 15.63 12.67 -22.49
N ILE A 22 14.66 12.93 -21.61
CA ILE A 22 13.81 11.90 -21.01
C ILE A 22 12.61 11.63 -21.90
N ASP A 23 12.40 10.35 -22.24
CA ASP A 23 11.16 9.88 -22.86
C ASP A 23 10.05 9.79 -21.80
N TRP A 24 9.34 10.90 -21.63
CA TRP A 24 8.24 11.02 -20.68
C TRP A 24 7.06 10.11 -20.98
N GLU A 25 6.87 9.70 -22.23
CA GLU A 25 5.82 8.75 -22.61
C GLU A 25 6.15 7.36 -22.06
N ARG A 26 7.41 6.92 -22.20
CA ARG A 26 7.88 5.67 -21.63
C ARG A 26 7.83 5.68 -20.10
N VAL A 27 8.18 6.79 -19.46
CA VAL A 27 8.05 6.95 -18.00
C VAL A 27 6.61 6.80 -17.56
N ALA A 28 5.67 7.47 -18.24
CA ALA A 28 4.24 7.37 -17.93
C ALA A 28 3.72 5.94 -18.08
N LYS A 29 4.04 5.26 -19.19
CA LYS A 29 3.67 3.85 -19.42
C LYS A 29 4.17 2.95 -18.29
N SER A 30 5.46 3.06 -17.95
CA SER A 30 6.06 2.24 -16.89
C SER A 30 5.43 2.53 -15.51
N ALA A 31 5.08 3.78 -15.23
CA ALA A 31 4.41 4.13 -13.97
C ALA A 31 3.01 3.48 -13.87
N VAL A 32 2.25 3.50 -14.97
CA VAL A 32 0.93 2.86 -15.03
C VAL A 32 1.06 1.34 -14.87
N GLU A 33 1.95 0.69 -15.61
CA GLU A 33 2.19 -0.76 -15.52
C GLU A 33 2.56 -1.20 -14.09
N LYS A 34 3.50 -0.50 -13.46
CA LYS A 34 3.92 -0.80 -12.07
C LYS A 34 2.80 -0.59 -11.07
N TYR A 35 1.93 0.38 -11.29
CA TYR A 35 0.80 0.61 -10.40
C TYR A 35 -0.28 -0.45 -10.58
N LEU A 36 -0.57 -0.85 -11.83
CA LEU A 36 -1.46 -1.98 -12.12
C LEU A 36 -0.95 -3.28 -11.49
N GLU A 37 0.34 -3.59 -11.62
CA GLU A 37 0.93 -4.79 -11.01
C GLU A 37 0.71 -4.82 -9.48
N LYS A 38 0.87 -3.66 -8.81
CA LYS A 38 0.58 -3.55 -7.37
C LYS A 38 -0.89 -3.82 -7.05
N LEU A 39 -1.80 -3.27 -7.84
CA LEU A 39 -3.24 -3.50 -7.66
C LEU A 39 -3.58 -4.96 -7.91
N GLU A 40 -3.06 -5.58 -8.96
CA GLU A 40 -3.29 -6.99 -9.27
C GLU A 40 -2.74 -7.93 -8.19
N VAL A 41 -1.58 -7.61 -7.61
CA VAL A 41 -1.04 -8.36 -6.46
C VAL A 41 -1.94 -8.20 -5.24
N ALA A 42 -2.39 -6.97 -4.94
CA ALA A 42 -3.33 -6.73 -3.85
C ALA A 42 -4.63 -7.50 -4.07
N ASP A 43 -5.20 -7.43 -5.27
CA ASP A 43 -6.42 -8.15 -5.63
C ASP A 43 -6.21 -9.66 -5.56
N LYS A 44 -5.07 -10.21 -6.01
CA LYS A 44 -4.78 -11.64 -5.85
C LYS A 44 -4.68 -12.05 -4.39
N LEU A 45 -4.03 -11.27 -3.54
CA LEU A 45 -3.93 -11.54 -2.10
C LEU A 45 -5.30 -11.42 -1.41
N LEU A 46 -6.11 -10.45 -1.80
CA LEU A 46 -7.41 -10.14 -1.19
C LEU A 46 -8.57 -10.94 -1.78
N SER A 47 -8.45 -11.47 -3.00
CA SER A 47 -9.50 -12.23 -3.70
C SER A 47 -9.95 -13.48 -2.95
N ASN A 48 -9.06 -14.07 -2.15
CA ASN A 48 -9.38 -15.19 -1.26
C ASN A 48 -9.65 -14.74 0.19
N SER A 49 -9.51 -13.46 0.48
CA SER A 49 -9.77 -12.88 1.79
C SER A 49 -11.27 -12.70 1.99
N LYS A 50 -11.84 -13.46 2.92
CA LYS A 50 -13.18 -13.21 3.48
C LYS A 50 -13.14 -12.26 4.68
N LEU A 51 -11.98 -11.67 4.96
CA LEU A 51 -11.74 -10.88 6.17
C LEU A 51 -12.58 -9.61 6.10
N THR A 52 -13.62 -9.55 6.95
CA THR A 52 -14.45 -8.37 7.10
C THR A 52 -13.81 -7.37 8.06
N LEU A 53 -14.29 -6.12 8.08
CA LEU A 53 -13.87 -5.12 9.07
C LEU A 53 -14.07 -5.62 10.51
N LYS A 54 -15.15 -6.37 10.76
CA LYS A 54 -15.45 -6.97 12.05
C LYS A 54 -14.43 -8.04 12.44
N ASP A 55 -13.96 -8.83 11.46
CA ASP A 55 -12.92 -9.84 11.68
C ASP A 55 -11.58 -9.17 12.02
N ALA A 56 -11.25 -8.05 11.35
CA ALA A 56 -10.04 -7.27 11.65
C ALA A 56 -10.07 -6.68 13.07
N GLU A 57 -11.22 -6.14 13.47
CA GLU A 57 -11.41 -5.55 14.81
C GLU A 57 -11.28 -6.61 15.91
N LYS A 58 -11.97 -7.75 15.73
CA LYS A 58 -11.86 -8.89 16.66
C LYS A 58 -10.43 -9.42 16.76
N LEU A 59 -9.73 -9.54 15.63
CA LEU A 59 -8.33 -9.95 15.62
C LEU A 59 -7.43 -8.96 16.39
N GLY A 60 -7.70 -7.66 16.27
CA GLY A 60 -6.99 -6.63 17.02
C GLY A 60 -7.17 -6.75 18.53
N GLU A 61 -8.41 -6.99 18.98
CA GLU A 61 -8.72 -7.24 20.39
C GLU A 61 -8.02 -8.50 20.92
N ASP A 62 -8.10 -9.61 20.18
CA ASP A 62 -7.47 -10.89 20.54
C ASP A 62 -5.94 -10.75 20.68
N ILE A 63 -5.29 -10.01 19.78
CA ILE A 63 -3.85 -9.75 19.84
C ILE A 63 -3.51 -8.89 21.05
N LYS A 64 -4.28 -7.83 21.30
CA LYS A 64 -4.06 -6.92 22.43
C LYS A 64 -4.18 -7.66 23.76
N GLN A 65 -5.18 -8.51 23.90
CA GLN A 65 -5.38 -9.32 25.11
C GLN A 65 -4.21 -10.27 25.33
N LYS A 66 -3.80 -11.04 24.31
CA LYS A 66 -2.67 -11.97 24.43
C LYS A 66 -1.34 -11.27 24.74
N MET A 67 -1.10 -10.10 24.14
CA MET A 67 0.08 -9.29 24.45
C MET A 67 0.06 -8.80 25.90
N TRP A 68 -1.10 -8.37 26.39
CA TRP A 68 -1.26 -7.96 27.78
C TRP A 68 -1.02 -9.12 28.75
N GLU A 69 -1.62 -10.30 28.51
CA GLU A 69 -1.42 -11.49 29.33
C GLU A 69 0.06 -11.89 29.40
N LYS A 70 0.75 -11.89 28.26
CA LYS A 70 2.19 -12.17 28.19
C LYS A 70 3.01 -11.14 28.98
N HIS A 71 2.68 -9.85 28.84
CA HIS A 71 3.39 -8.79 29.53
C HIS A 71 3.14 -8.81 31.04
N LYS A 72 1.90 -9.09 31.45
CA LYS A 72 1.53 -9.28 32.85
C LYS A 72 2.32 -10.42 33.50
N LEU A 73 2.37 -11.58 32.84
CA LEU A 73 3.16 -12.72 33.32
C LEU A 73 4.65 -12.36 33.47
N TYR A 74 5.20 -11.58 32.54
CA TYR A 74 6.58 -11.10 32.63
C TYR A 74 6.81 -10.20 33.86
N LEU A 75 5.88 -9.31 34.17
CA LEU A 75 5.96 -8.43 35.34
C LEU A 75 5.83 -9.22 36.65
N GLU A 76 4.91 -10.18 36.72
CA GLU A 76 4.73 -11.04 37.91
C GLU A 76 5.98 -11.86 38.22
N ASN A 77 6.69 -12.38 37.21
CA ASN A 77 7.94 -13.12 37.38
C ASN A 77 9.17 -12.25 37.72
N LEU A 78 9.05 -10.92 37.70
CA LEU A 78 10.11 -9.99 38.12
C LEU A 78 9.96 -9.55 39.59
N GLU A 79 8.79 -9.80 40.18
CA GLU A 79 8.47 -9.44 41.57
C GLU A 79 8.69 -10.62 42.55
N GLU A 80 9.02 -11.82 42.06
CA GLU A 80 9.51 -12.99 42.82
C GLU A 80 11.04 -13.09 42.82
#